data_AF-A0A8H3ME00-F1
#
_entry.id   AF-A0A8H3ME00-F1
#
_cell.length_a   1.000
_cell.length_b   1.000
_cell.length_c   1.000
_cell.angle_alpha   90.00
_cell.angle_beta   90.00
_cell.angle_gamma   90.00
#
_symmetry.space_group_name_H-M   'P 1'
#
loop_
_entity.id
_entity.type
_entity.pdbx_description
1 polymer ?
#
loop_
_entity_poly.entity_id
_entity_poly.type
_entity_poly.pdbx_seq_one_letter_code
_entity_poly.pdbx_strand_id
1 'polypeptide(L)'
;MDKCLQNCKEDSYFSGPWIRKEEMKSQRNGSTIKTNVLPKMKDLKITNEELTAFSISSEEWNRLVEDEEKAEKIRQHLLGVKMEYDKINQECSARMPPPAVLEEINKKRTKNQG
;
A
#
# COMPACT_ATOMS: atom_id res chain seq x y z
N MET A 1 7.30 30.87 -4.81
CA MET A 1 7.49 30.16 -6.10
C MET A 1 6.10 29.92 -6.67
N ASP A 2 5.39 31.01 -7.01
CA ASP A 2 3.93 30.97 -7.20
C ASP A 2 3.51 31.53 -8.56
N LYS A 3 4.30 31.24 -9.59
CA LYS A 3 4.00 31.67 -10.97
C LYS A 3 3.95 30.53 -11.98
N CYS A 4 4.05 29.28 -11.54
CA CYS A 4 4.07 28.13 -12.45
C CYS A 4 2.66 27.62 -12.85
N LEU A 5 1.59 28.11 -12.22
CA LEU A 5 0.23 27.57 -12.42
C LEU A 5 -0.72 28.43 -13.26
N GLN A 6 -0.27 29.57 -13.79
CA GLN A 6 -1.19 30.53 -14.42
C GLN A 6 -1.12 30.62 -15.95
N ASN A 7 -0.29 29.80 -16.61
CA ASN A 7 -0.07 29.87 -18.06
C ASN A 7 -0.17 28.51 -18.77
N CYS A 8 -0.94 27.55 -18.26
CA CYS A 8 -1.37 26.44 -19.10
C CYS A 8 -2.52 26.92 -19.99
N LYS A 9 -2.18 27.69 -21.04
CA LYS A 9 -3.08 27.83 -22.19
C LYS A 9 -3.33 26.41 -22.71
N GLU A 10 -4.60 26.08 -22.89
CA GLU A 10 -5.05 24.82 -23.48
C GLU A 10 -4.20 24.51 -24.72
N ASP A 11 -3.45 23.42 -24.68
CA ASP A 11 -2.74 22.92 -25.85
C ASP A 11 -3.80 22.57 -26.91
N SER A 12 -3.97 23.47 -27.88
CA SER A 12 -4.90 23.33 -29.02
C SER A 12 -4.60 22.14 -29.94
N TYR A 13 -3.65 21.27 -29.56
CA TYR A 13 -3.10 20.20 -30.36
C TYR A 13 -3.27 18.80 -29.74
N PHE A 14 -4.13 18.66 -28.73
CA PHE A 14 -4.55 17.34 -28.26
C PHE A 14 -5.75 16.85 -29.10
N SER A 15 -5.49 15.96 -30.07
CA SER A 15 -6.52 15.33 -30.90
C SER A 15 -7.11 14.05 -30.30
N GLY A 16 -6.77 13.73 -29.04
CA GLY A 16 -7.32 12.59 -28.31
C GLY A 16 -8.65 12.91 -27.63
N PRO A 17 -9.46 11.90 -27.28
CA PRO A 17 -10.68 12.11 -26.52
C PRO A 17 -10.34 12.76 -25.17
N TRP A 18 -10.97 13.90 -24.90
CA TRP A 18 -10.86 14.60 -23.63
C TRP A 18 -11.56 13.79 -22.54
N ILE A 19 -10.80 12.97 -21.80
CA ILE A 19 -11.34 12.25 -20.65
C ILE A 19 -11.69 13.28 -19.59
N ARG A 20 -12.98 13.46 -19.34
CA ARG A 20 -13.44 14.40 -18.31
C ARG A 20 -13.06 13.88 -16.93
N LYS A 21 -12.84 14.78 -15.97
CA LYS A 21 -12.51 14.43 -14.57
C LYS A 21 -13.56 13.50 -13.93
N GLU A 22 -14.79 13.54 -14.44
CA GLU A 22 -15.91 12.68 -14.05
C GLU A 22 -15.77 11.25 -14.61
N GLU A 23 -15.23 11.10 -15.83
CA GLU A 23 -14.99 9.80 -16.49
C GLU A 23 -13.83 9.03 -15.81
N MET A 24 -12.84 9.73 -15.25
CA MET A 24 -11.75 9.10 -14.47
C MET A 24 -12.23 8.41 -13.19
N LYS A 25 -13.39 8.80 -12.65
CA LYS A 25 -13.92 8.19 -11.41
C LYS A 25 -14.64 6.86 -11.65
N SER A 26 -15.02 6.56 -12.89
CA SER A 26 -15.89 5.42 -13.21
C SER A 26 -15.16 4.09 -13.44
N GLN A 27 -13.83 4.06 -13.47
CA GLN A 27 -13.06 2.84 -13.76
C GLN A 27 -12.61 2.02 -12.53
N ARG A 28 -12.98 2.41 -11.29
CA ARG A 28 -12.60 1.65 -10.08
C ARG A 28 -13.58 0.55 -9.68
N ASN A 29 -14.72 0.43 -10.35
CA ASN A 29 -15.73 -0.56 -10.00
C ASN A 29 -15.84 -1.59 -11.11
N GLY A 30 -15.24 -2.77 -10.92
CA GLY A 30 -15.62 -3.95 -11.71
C GLY A 30 -14.52 -4.87 -12.23
N SER A 31 -13.25 -4.69 -11.86
CA SER A 31 -12.28 -5.78 -12.02
C SER A 31 -11.90 -6.31 -10.64
N THR A 32 -12.69 -7.27 -10.16
CA THR A 32 -12.11 -8.31 -9.30
C THR A 32 -11.09 -9.01 -10.19
N ILE A 33 -9.88 -8.46 -10.28
CA ILE A 33 -8.71 -9.20 -10.73
C ILE A 33 -8.68 -10.37 -9.76
N LYS A 34 -9.14 -11.54 -10.21
CA LYS A 34 -8.75 -12.79 -9.59
C LYS A 34 -7.25 -12.69 -9.57
N THR A 35 -6.67 -12.43 -8.40
CA THR A 35 -5.24 -12.49 -8.18
C THR A 35 -4.91 -13.96 -8.39
N ASN A 36 -4.73 -14.34 -9.67
CA ASN A 36 -3.90 -15.46 -10.03
C ASN A 36 -2.60 -15.14 -9.33
N VAL A 37 -2.39 -15.78 -8.18
CA VAL A 37 -1.18 -15.65 -7.38
C VAL A 37 -0.06 -15.90 -8.38
N LEU A 38 0.67 -14.83 -8.73
CA LEU A 38 1.77 -14.93 -9.66
C LEU A 38 2.68 -16.05 -9.13
N PRO A 39 3.09 -17.01 -9.98
CA PRO A 39 4.00 -18.04 -9.57
C PRO A 39 5.25 -17.37 -8.97
N LYS A 40 5.77 -17.92 -7.87
CA LYS A 40 7.00 -17.39 -7.27
C LYS A 40 8.11 -17.45 -8.30
N MET A 41 9.03 -16.48 -8.31
CA MET A 41 10.12 -16.44 -9.29
C MET A 41 10.88 -17.77 -9.39
N LYS A 42 11.11 -18.43 -8.25
CA LYS A 42 11.79 -19.74 -8.16
C LYS A 42 11.07 -20.89 -8.86
N ASP A 43 9.76 -20.77 -9.07
CA ASP A 43 8.93 -21.79 -9.70
C ASP A 43 8.83 -21.56 -11.23
N LEU A 44 9.33 -20.43 -11.72
CA LEU A 44 9.40 -20.12 -13.15
C LEU A 44 10.53 -20.92 -13.80
N LYS A 45 10.16 -21.83 -14.72
CA LYS A 45 11.12 -22.52 -15.58
C LYS A 45 11.50 -21.59 -16.73
N ILE A 46 12.50 -20.74 -16.49
CA ILE A 46 13.09 -19.89 -17.53
C ILE A 46 14.33 -20.56 -18.10
N THR A 47 14.39 -20.65 -19.41
CA THR A 47 15.53 -21.18 -20.17
C THR A 47 16.63 -20.12 -20.32
N ASN A 48 17.87 -20.57 -20.56
CA ASN A 48 18.97 -19.63 -20.82
C ASN A 48 18.76 -18.77 -22.09
N GLU A 49 18.03 -19.30 -23.08
CA GLU A 49 17.70 -18.55 -24.30
C GLU A 49 16.76 -17.38 -24.00
N GLU A 50 15.76 -17.60 -23.14
CA GLU A 50 14.87 -16.54 -22.67
C GLU A 50 15.61 -15.49 -21.83
N LEU A 51 16.49 -15.91 -20.92
CA LEU A 51 17.34 -14.98 -20.15
C LEU A 51 18.22 -14.13 -21.07
N THR A 52 18.84 -14.77 -22.07
CA THR A 52 19.67 -14.09 -23.07
C THR A 52 18.85 -13.11 -23.91
N ALA A 53 17.61 -13.45 -24.27
CA ALA A 53 16.72 -12.55 -24.99
C ALA A 53 16.42 -11.25 -24.21
N PHE A 54 16.41 -11.32 -22.87
CA PHE A 54 16.28 -10.16 -21.99
C PHE A 54 17.62 -9.55 -21.57
N SER A 55 18.75 -10.05 -22.10
CA SER A 55 20.10 -9.65 -21.69
C SER A 55 20.36 -9.81 -20.19
N ILE A 56 19.74 -10.82 -19.58
CA ILE A 56 19.91 -11.17 -18.17
C ILE A 56 20.84 -12.38 -18.10
N SER A 57 21.88 -12.31 -17.29
CA SER A 57 22.73 -13.47 -17.00
C SER A 57 22.05 -14.45 -16.03
N SER A 58 22.46 -15.71 -16.06
CA SER A 58 21.97 -16.71 -15.08
C SER A 58 22.28 -16.30 -13.64
N GLU A 59 23.42 -15.64 -13.41
CA GLU A 59 23.82 -15.14 -12.09
C GLU A 59 22.93 -14.01 -11.61
N GLU A 60 22.59 -13.05 -12.48
CA GLU A 60 21.62 -11.99 -12.17
C GLU A 60 20.23 -12.56 -11.90
N TRP A 61 19.78 -13.54 -12.69
CA TRP A 61 18.51 -14.24 -12.44
C TRP A 61 18.49 -14.90 -11.06
N ASN A 62 19.54 -15.64 -10.69
CA ASN A 62 19.62 -16.28 -9.39
C ASN A 62 19.59 -15.27 -8.24
N ARG A 63 20.27 -14.12 -8.38
CA ARG A 63 20.22 -13.03 -7.38
C ARG A 63 18.81 -12.46 -7.23
N LEU A 64 18.09 -12.25 -8.33
CA LEU A 64 16.71 -11.77 -8.30
C LEU A 64 15.79 -12.74 -7.56
N VAL A 65 15.94 -14.05 -7.81
CA VAL A 65 15.20 -15.10 -7.11
C VAL A 65 15.47 -15.07 -5.59
N GLU A 66 16.75 -14.95 -5.19
CA GLU A 66 17.12 -14.85 -3.78
C GLU A 66 16.56 -13.60 -3.10
N ASP A 67 16.60 -12.46 -3.78
CA ASP A 67 16.12 -11.20 -3.26
C ASP A 67 14.60 -11.19 -3.13
N GLU A 68 13.87 -11.81 -4.06
CA GLU A 68 12.42 -12.03 -3.92
C GLU A 68 12.12 -12.90 -2.69
N GLU A 69 12.89 -13.98 -2.45
CA GLU A 69 12.67 -14.83 -1.27
C GLU A 69 12.94 -14.06 0.05
N LYS A 70 14.00 -13.24 0.10
CA LYS A 70 14.28 -12.38 1.25
C LYS A 70 13.17 -11.36 1.47
N ALA A 71 12.71 -10.71 0.41
CA ALA A 71 11.62 -9.74 0.48
C ALA A 71 10.32 -10.39 0.99
N GLU A 72 10.01 -11.60 0.54
CA GLU A 72 8.82 -12.34 1.01
C GLU A 72 8.93 -12.68 2.50
N LYS A 73 10.11 -13.10 2.99
CA LYS A 73 10.33 -13.33 4.42
C LYS A 73 10.10 -12.07 5.25
N ILE A 74 10.61 -10.92 4.78
CA ILE A 74 10.41 -9.63 5.44
C ILE A 74 8.92 -9.27 5.46
N ARG A 75 8.22 -9.44 4.34
CA ARG A 75 6.78 -9.15 4.24
C ARG A 75 5.96 -9.98 5.23
N GLN A 76 6.26 -11.28 5.36
CA GLN A 76 5.61 -12.17 6.32
C GLN A 76 5.89 -11.74 7.77
N HIS A 77 7.13 -11.37 8.07
CA HIS A 77 7.49 -10.87 9.40
C HIS A 77 6.73 -9.58 9.75
N LEU A 78 6.71 -8.60 8.84
CA LEU A 78 5.99 -7.34 9.02
C LEU A 78 4.47 -7.54 9.17
N LEU A 79 3.90 -8.53 8.45
CA LEU A 79 2.50 -8.91 8.63
C LEU A 79 2.25 -9.42 10.05
N GLY A 80 3.14 -10.24 10.60
CA GLY A 80 3.09 -10.69 11.99
C GLY A 80 3.12 -9.52 12.98
N VAL A 81 4.07 -8.60 12.83
CA VAL A 81 4.20 -7.40 13.66
C VAL A 81 2.92 -6.55 13.61
N LYS A 82 2.34 -6.38 12.42
CA LYS A 82 1.09 -5.64 12.25
C LYS A 82 -0.07 -6.30 13.02
N MET A 83 -0.22 -7.62 12.92
CA MET A 83 -1.28 -8.33 13.65
C MET A 83 -1.13 -8.18 15.17
N GLU A 84 0.09 -8.27 15.69
CA GLU A 84 0.34 -8.06 17.12
C GLU A 84 0.02 -6.63 17.56
N TYR A 85 0.44 -5.64 16.77
CA TYR A 85 0.09 -4.24 17.01
C TYR A 85 -1.42 -4.03 17.03
N ASP A 86 -2.13 -4.54 16.02
CA ASP A 86 -3.58 -4.43 15.92
C ASP A 86 -4.28 -5.07 17.12
N LYS A 87 -3.79 -6.24 17.57
CA LYS A 87 -4.29 -6.91 18.77
C LYS A 87 -4.10 -6.06 20.03
N ILE A 88 -2.90 -5.54 20.26
CA ILE A 88 -2.61 -4.67 21.41
C ILE A 88 -3.50 -3.43 21.37
N ASN A 89 -3.64 -2.80 20.20
CA ASN A 89 -4.44 -1.60 20.04
C ASN A 89 -5.93 -1.86 20.32
N GLN A 90 -6.45 -3.01 19.89
CA GLN A 90 -7.82 -3.44 20.22
C GLN A 90 -7.99 -3.68 21.73
N GLU A 91 -7.06 -4.37 22.38
CA GLU A 91 -7.09 -4.61 23.83
C GLU A 91 -7.05 -3.30 24.63
N CYS A 92 -6.20 -2.36 24.25
CA CYS A 92 -6.13 -1.03 24.87
C CYS A 92 -7.42 -0.25 24.66
N SER A 93 -7.98 -0.26 23.45
CA SER A 93 -9.22 0.44 23.13
C SER A 93 -10.41 -0.14 23.91
N ALA A 94 -10.47 -1.45 24.09
CA ALA A 94 -11.52 -2.11 24.87
C ALA A 94 -11.45 -1.81 26.37
N ARG A 95 -10.27 -1.48 26.90
CA ARG A 95 -10.05 -1.13 28.32
C ARG A 95 -10.23 0.37 28.61
N MET A 96 -10.35 1.22 27.58
CA MET A 96 -10.62 2.63 27.80
C MET A 96 -12.08 2.83 28.24
N PRO A 97 -12.34 3.55 29.35
CA PRO A 97 -13.69 3.94 29.69
C PRO A 97 -14.28 4.80 28.55
N PRO A 98 -15.60 4.74 28.31
CA PRO A 98 -16.25 5.64 27.38
C PRO A 98 -15.88 7.10 27.68
N PRO A 99 -15.75 7.97 26.67
CA PRO A 99 -15.36 9.37 26.87
C PRO A 99 -16.20 10.09 27.94
N ALA A 100 -17.50 9.78 28.04
CA ALA A 100 -18.39 10.31 29.06
C ALA A 100 -17.95 9.97 30.51
N VAL A 101 -17.42 8.77 30.73
CA VAL A 101 -16.92 8.31 32.04
C VAL A 101 -15.59 9.00 32.38
N LEU A 102 -14.72 9.20 31.38
CA LEU A 102 -13.48 9.97 31.55
C LEU A 102 -13.75 11.43 31.91
N GLU A 103 -14.77 12.05 31.31
CA GLU A 103 -15.18 13.42 31.60
C GLU A 103 -15.71 13.56 33.04
N GLU A 104 -16.47 12.57 33.53
CA GLU A 104 -16.92 12.51 34.92
C GLU A 104 -15.78 12.29 35.93
N ILE A 105 -14.82 11.41 35.62
CA ILE A 105 -13.64 11.17 36.46
C ILE A 105 -12.80 12.46 36.57
N ASN A 106 -12.61 13.17 35.47
CA ASN A 106 -11.88 14.45 35.47
C ASN A 106 -12.62 15.54 36.25
N LYS A 107 -13.94 15.67 36.08
CA LYS A 107 -14.78 16.59 36.87
C LYS A 107 -14.70 16.30 38.38
N LYS A 108 -14.65 15.02 38.78
CA LYS A 108 -14.50 14.61 40.18
C LYS A 108 -13.10 14.92 40.73
N ARG A 109 -12.04 14.76 39.94
CA ARG A 109 -10.66 15.12 40.33
C ARG A 109 -10.47 16.62 40.56
N THR A 110 -11.04 17.47 39.70
CA THR A 110 -10.95 18.93 39.85
C THR A 110 -11.75 19.48 41.03
N LYS A 111 -12.81 18.77 41.48
CA LYS A 111 -13.61 19.17 42.65
C LYS A 111 -12.96 18.84 44.00
N ASN A 112 -12.04 17.88 44.04
CA ASN A 112 -11.36 17.47 45.29
C ASN A 112 -10.03 18.21 45.53
N GLN A 113 -9.70 19.20 44.70
CA GLN A 113 -8.49 20.03 44.81
C GLN A 113 -8.76 21.49 45.21
N GLY A 114 -10.00 21.83 45.58
CA GLY A 114 -10.38 23.12 46.17
C GLY A 114 -10.98 22.91 47.55
#